data_AF-A0AA52EXE8-F1
#
_entry.id   AF-A0AA52EXE8-F1
#
_cell.length_a   1.000
_cell.length_b   1.000
_cell.length_c   1.000
_cell.angle_alpha   90.00
_cell.angle_beta   90.00
_cell.angle_gamma   90.00
#
_symmetry.space_group_name_H-M   'P 1'
#
loop_
_entity.id
_entity.type
_entity.pdbx_description
1 polymer ?
#
loop_
_entity_poly.entity_id
_entity_poly.type
_entity_poly.pdbx_seq_one_letter_code
_entity_poly.pdbx_strand_id
1 'polypeptide(L)'
;MEFELKRTYKPSGTNGALWYDGSLVCHTIELPWRENKVNISCIPEGRYLLEKRITHERGFHLILKNLPGRSWILIHPANDALTELQGCIAPVMKLSGIGKGIHSRKAMDKLLESFEEVQKENELVYLTIKKQSNMNIIKRAQQPTPKFFKKLRTAGLILAAIGGAILSAPISLPAGVITLAGYLTVGASVLTAVSQVTVENESIDSKEKLSKSQDHASP
;
A
#
# COMPACT_ATOMS: atom_id res chain seq x y z
N MET A 1 -24.74 1.19 -0.27
CA MET A 1 -23.34 0.71 -0.09
C MET A 1 -22.33 1.51 -0.91
N GLU A 2 -21.03 1.21 -0.79
CA GLU A 2 -19.95 1.97 -1.43
C GLU A 2 -18.78 1.10 -1.93
N PHE A 3 -18.41 1.30 -3.20
CA PHE A 3 -17.17 0.81 -3.79
C PHE A 3 -16.09 1.90 -3.70
N GLU A 4 -14.84 1.50 -3.51
CA GLU A 4 -13.70 2.44 -3.45
C GLU A 4 -12.71 2.17 -4.58
N LEU A 5 -12.55 3.14 -5.48
CA LEU A 5 -11.53 3.15 -6.52
C LEU A 5 -10.34 4.00 -6.08
N LYS A 6 -9.20 3.33 -5.85
CA LYS A 6 -7.93 4.00 -5.55
C LYS A 6 -7.07 4.10 -6.80
N ARG A 7 -6.74 5.32 -7.20
CA ARG A 7 -6.02 5.63 -8.44
C ARG A 7 -4.55 5.93 -8.25
N THR A 8 -3.73 5.48 -9.20
CA THR A 8 -2.37 5.95 -9.42
C THR A 8 -2.31 6.65 -10.76
N TYR A 9 -2.18 7.99 -10.72
CA TYR A 9 -2.05 8.81 -11.92
C TYR A 9 -0.64 8.73 -12.50
N LYS A 10 -0.55 8.60 -13.82
CA LYS A 10 0.72 8.59 -14.58
C LYS A 10 0.57 9.46 -15.84
N PRO A 11 1.69 9.90 -16.46
CA PRO A 11 1.62 10.83 -17.60
C PRO A 11 0.80 10.33 -18.80
N SER A 12 0.85 9.03 -19.09
CA SER A 12 0.20 8.41 -20.26
C SER A 12 -1.07 7.62 -19.94
N GLY A 13 -1.54 7.62 -18.68
CA GLY A 13 -2.72 6.86 -18.28
C GLY A 13 -2.92 6.83 -16.77
N THR A 14 -4.08 6.35 -16.34
CA THR A 14 -4.40 6.15 -14.93
C THR A 14 -4.67 4.67 -14.69
N ASN A 15 -4.03 4.10 -13.67
CA ASN A 15 -4.33 2.74 -13.22
C ASN A 15 -5.03 2.82 -11.87
N GLY A 16 -5.92 1.89 -11.59
CA GLY A 16 -6.63 1.83 -10.31
C GLY A 16 -6.80 0.43 -9.76
N ALA A 17 -7.21 0.39 -8.50
CA ALA A 17 -7.69 -0.81 -7.82
C ALA A 17 -9.07 -0.51 -7.24
N LEU A 18 -10.04 -1.34 -7.61
CA LEU A 18 -11.44 -1.22 -7.19
C LEU A 18 -11.71 -2.20 -6.07
N TRP A 19 -12.16 -1.68 -4.93
CA TRP A 19 -12.41 -2.41 -3.71
C TRP A 19 -13.87 -2.35 -3.31
N TYR A 20 -14.35 -3.41 -2.68
CA TYR A 20 -15.62 -3.44 -1.98
C TYR A 20 -15.41 -4.19 -0.67
N ASP A 21 -15.85 -3.60 0.45
CA ASP A 21 -15.72 -4.18 1.79
C ASP A 21 -14.32 -4.76 2.11
N GLY A 22 -13.28 -3.98 1.78
CA GLY A 22 -11.87 -4.39 1.98
C GLY A 22 -11.34 -5.45 1.00
N SER A 23 -12.20 -6.03 0.15
CA SER A 23 -11.84 -7.05 -0.85
C SER A 23 -11.58 -6.44 -2.22
N LEU A 24 -10.51 -6.89 -2.88
CA LEU A 24 -10.17 -6.43 -4.23
C LEU A 24 -11.12 -7.08 -5.25
N VAL A 25 -11.94 -6.24 -5.88
CA VAL A 25 -12.84 -6.67 -6.95
C VAL A 25 -12.04 -6.85 -8.23
N CYS A 26 -11.43 -5.78 -8.74
CA CYS A 26 -10.60 -5.81 -9.93
C CYS A 26 -9.62 -4.62 -9.97
N HIS A 27 -8.75 -4.59 -10.98
CA HIS A 27 -7.99 -3.39 -11.33
C HIS A 27 -8.77 -2.57 -12.36
N THR A 28 -8.39 -1.30 -12.52
CA THR A 28 -8.96 -0.45 -13.56
C THR A 28 -7.88 0.26 -14.37
N ILE A 29 -8.22 0.61 -15.61
CA ILE A 29 -7.43 1.47 -16.50
C ILE A 29 -8.31 2.60 -17.03
N GLU A 30 -7.72 3.78 -17.17
CA GLU A 30 -8.38 5.00 -17.64
C GLU A 30 -7.38 5.91 -18.37
N LEU A 31 -7.90 6.92 -19.06
CA LEU A 31 -7.09 7.99 -19.66
C LEU A 31 -6.27 8.76 -18.58
N PRO A 32 -5.19 9.46 -18.98
CA PRO A 32 -4.49 10.37 -18.06
C PRO A 32 -5.42 11.49 -17.60
N TRP A 33 -5.12 12.08 -16.44
CA TRP A 33 -5.83 13.28 -15.98
C TRP A 33 -5.46 14.48 -16.85
N ARG A 34 -6.47 15.14 -17.41
CA ARG A 34 -6.36 16.36 -18.23
C ARG A 34 -7.46 17.35 -17.85
N GLU A 35 -7.53 17.70 -16.57
CA GLU A 35 -8.44 18.74 -16.06
C GLU A 35 -9.92 18.49 -16.41
N ASN A 36 -10.37 17.24 -16.28
CA ASN A 36 -11.74 16.82 -16.61
C ASN A 36 -12.18 17.11 -18.07
N LYS A 37 -11.24 17.31 -19.02
CA LYS A 37 -11.57 17.52 -20.43
C LYS A 37 -12.31 16.31 -21.02
N VAL A 38 -13.40 16.60 -21.74
CA VAL A 38 -14.26 15.59 -22.36
C VAL A 38 -13.45 14.75 -23.35
N ASN A 39 -13.73 13.45 -23.38
CA ASN A 39 -13.14 12.44 -24.29
C ASN A 39 -11.63 12.18 -24.18
N ILE A 40 -10.88 13.00 -23.44
CA ILE A 40 -9.41 12.89 -23.36
C ILE A 40 -8.86 12.77 -21.92
N SER A 41 -9.74 12.85 -20.91
CA SER A 41 -9.38 12.79 -19.49
C SER A 41 -10.12 11.67 -18.77
N CYS A 42 -9.51 11.08 -17.75
CA CYS A 42 -10.28 10.44 -16.67
C CYS A 42 -11.10 11.49 -15.90
N ILE A 43 -12.14 11.04 -15.18
CA ILE A 43 -13.04 11.92 -14.41
C ILE A 43 -12.42 12.36 -13.07
N PRO A 44 -12.87 13.45 -12.44
CA PRO A 44 -12.32 13.90 -11.16
C PRO A 44 -12.53 12.88 -10.04
N GLU A 45 -11.70 12.99 -9.00
CA GLU A 45 -11.95 12.34 -7.71
C GLU A 45 -13.26 12.86 -7.11
N GLY A 46 -13.95 12.01 -6.36
CA GLY A 46 -15.27 12.33 -5.84
C GLY A 46 -16.10 11.09 -5.60
N ARG A 47 -17.36 11.31 -5.22
CA ARG A 47 -18.33 10.27 -4.92
C ARG A 47 -19.47 10.35 -5.92
N TYR A 48 -19.63 9.29 -6.71
CA TYR A 48 -20.59 9.23 -7.80
C TYR A 48 -21.61 8.13 -7.54
N LEU A 49 -22.86 8.37 -7.93
CA LEU A 49 -23.89 7.34 -7.89
C LEU A 49 -23.60 6.33 -9.00
N LEU A 50 -23.58 5.04 -8.65
CA LEU A 50 -23.30 3.94 -9.55
C LEU A 50 -24.61 3.19 -9.83
N GLU A 51 -25.06 3.25 -11.09
CA GLU A 51 -26.33 2.64 -11.51
C GLU A 51 -26.09 1.52 -12.52
N LYS A 52 -26.91 0.48 -12.40
CA LYS A 52 -27.05 -0.57 -13.41
C LYS A 52 -27.86 -0.04 -14.58
N ARG A 53 -27.38 -0.29 -15.79
CA ARG A 53 -28.10 -0.01 -17.04
C ARG A 53 -27.99 -1.21 -17.97
N ILE A 54 -29.08 -1.50 -18.67
CA ILE A 54 -29.14 -2.53 -19.70
C ILE A 54 -29.49 -1.83 -21.02
N THR A 55 -28.73 -2.08 -22.07
CA THR A 55 -29.06 -1.64 -23.43
C THR A 55 -28.95 -2.81 -24.40
N HIS A 56 -29.63 -2.70 -25.54
CA HIS A 56 -29.57 -3.73 -26.59
C HIS A 56 -28.14 -3.92 -27.14
N GLU A 57 -27.41 -2.81 -27.32
CA GLU A 57 -26.07 -2.81 -27.94
C GLU A 57 -24.96 -3.37 -27.04
N ARG A 58 -25.04 -3.14 -25.73
CA ARG A 58 -23.94 -3.39 -24.78
C ARG A 58 -24.30 -4.36 -23.67
N GLY A 59 -25.55 -4.82 -23.65
CA GLY A 59 -26.09 -5.61 -22.55
C GLY A 59 -25.96 -4.87 -21.23
N PHE A 60 -25.61 -5.63 -20.19
CA PHE A 60 -25.46 -5.13 -18.83
C PHE A 60 -24.19 -4.30 -18.66
N HIS A 61 -24.32 -3.09 -18.14
CA HIS A 61 -23.18 -2.26 -17.78
C HIS A 61 -23.51 -1.32 -16.62
N LEU A 62 -22.46 -0.71 -16.06
CA LEU A 62 -22.58 0.27 -15.00
C LEU A 62 -22.35 1.68 -15.56
N ILE A 63 -23.09 2.65 -15.03
CA ILE A 63 -22.96 4.06 -15.38
C ILE A 63 -22.80 4.89 -14.11
N LEU A 64 -21.93 5.89 -14.18
CA LEU A 64 -21.79 6.88 -13.12
C LEU A 64 -22.72 8.07 -13.39
N LYS A 65 -23.44 8.51 -12.35
CA LYS A 65 -24.32 9.69 -12.35
C LYS A 65 -23.76 10.79 -11.46
N ASN A 66 -24.31 12.00 -11.64
CA ASN A 66 -23.98 13.22 -10.88
C ASN A 66 -22.53 13.69 -11.06
N LEU A 67 -21.99 13.57 -12.27
CA LEU A 67 -20.69 14.15 -12.60
C LEU A 67 -20.84 15.61 -13.04
N PRO A 68 -20.01 16.53 -12.51
CA PRO A 68 -20.01 17.92 -12.97
C PRO A 68 -19.42 18.02 -14.39
N GLY A 69 -20.20 18.58 -15.32
CA GLY A 69 -19.76 18.89 -16.68
C GLY A 69 -19.51 17.68 -17.58
N ARG A 70 -19.84 16.46 -17.15
CA ARG A 70 -19.72 15.23 -17.94
C ARG A 70 -20.94 14.34 -17.78
N SER A 71 -21.30 13.65 -18.85
CA SER A 71 -22.36 12.64 -18.86
C SER A 71 -21.84 11.37 -19.53
N TRP A 72 -22.63 10.29 -19.48
CA TRP A 72 -22.33 9.04 -20.17
C TRP A 72 -20.97 8.42 -19.81
N ILE A 73 -20.56 8.52 -18.54
CA ILE A 73 -19.35 7.86 -18.06
C ILE A 73 -19.71 6.45 -17.64
N LEU A 74 -19.24 5.48 -18.43
CA LEU A 74 -19.53 4.07 -18.21
C LEU A 74 -18.36 3.35 -17.55
N ILE A 75 -18.66 2.23 -16.93
CA ILE A 75 -17.68 1.17 -16.67
C ILE A 75 -17.89 0.09 -17.72
N HIS A 76 -16.89 -0.13 -18.58
CA HIS A 76 -17.00 -1.13 -19.66
C HIS A 76 -15.66 -1.80 -19.96
N PRO A 77 -15.66 -3.04 -20.49
CA PRO A 77 -14.43 -3.72 -20.88
C PRO A 77 -13.61 -2.91 -21.89
N ALA A 78 -12.31 -2.78 -21.62
CA ALA A 78 -11.25 -2.33 -22.54
C ALA A 78 -9.90 -2.81 -22.01
N ASN A 79 -8.90 -2.99 -22.87
CA ASN A 79 -7.56 -3.45 -22.47
C ASN A 79 -6.47 -2.37 -22.70
N ASP A 80 -6.73 -1.37 -23.53
CA ASP A 80 -5.88 -0.20 -23.77
C ASP A 80 -6.70 1.09 -23.67
N ALA A 81 -6.42 1.88 -22.63
CA ALA A 81 -7.18 3.09 -22.34
C ALA A 81 -7.09 4.15 -23.44
N LEU A 82 -5.94 4.30 -24.09
CA LEU A 82 -5.72 5.39 -25.05
C LEU A 82 -6.45 5.15 -26.38
N THR A 83 -6.66 3.89 -26.75
CA THR A 83 -7.29 3.53 -28.02
C THR A 83 -8.76 3.17 -27.88
N GLU A 84 -9.18 2.69 -26.70
CA GLU A 84 -10.54 2.15 -26.50
C GLU A 84 -11.43 3.02 -25.59
N LEU A 85 -10.88 4.02 -24.87
CA LEU A 85 -11.66 4.86 -23.94
C LEU A 85 -11.72 6.33 -24.36
N GLN A 86 -12.86 6.95 -24.02
CA GLN A 86 -13.11 8.39 -24.17
C GLN A 86 -13.43 9.02 -22.79
N GLY A 87 -12.71 8.57 -21.76
CA GLY A 87 -12.88 9.01 -20.38
C GLY A 87 -13.82 8.16 -19.53
N CYS A 88 -14.20 6.98 -20.04
CA CYS A 88 -14.80 5.89 -19.26
C CYS A 88 -13.78 5.22 -18.35
N ILE A 89 -14.25 4.31 -17.50
CA ILE A 89 -13.43 3.45 -16.64
C ILE A 89 -13.47 2.02 -17.18
N ALA A 90 -12.33 1.36 -17.33
CA ALA A 90 -12.29 -0.03 -17.77
C ALA A 90 -11.77 -0.97 -16.68
N PRO A 91 -12.53 -2.01 -16.29
CA PRO A 91 -12.06 -3.02 -15.36
C PRO A 91 -11.15 -4.01 -16.10
N VAL A 92 -10.10 -4.47 -15.41
CA VAL A 92 -9.14 -5.49 -15.89
C VAL A 92 -8.72 -6.40 -14.72
N MET A 93 -8.43 -7.67 -15.00
CA MET A 93 -8.00 -8.60 -13.94
C MET A 93 -6.54 -8.38 -13.56
N LYS A 94 -5.72 -7.96 -14.52
CA LYS A 94 -4.29 -7.72 -14.33
C LYS A 94 -3.85 -6.51 -15.13
N LEU A 95 -3.03 -5.66 -14.52
CA LEU A 95 -2.37 -4.55 -15.19
C LEU A 95 -1.19 -5.08 -16.03
N SER A 96 -1.10 -4.64 -17.27
CA SER A 96 0.00 -4.97 -18.20
C SER A 96 0.89 -3.76 -18.50
N GLY A 97 0.42 -2.54 -18.17
CA GLY A 97 1.19 -1.31 -18.36
C GLY A 97 0.45 -0.08 -17.83
N ILE A 98 0.96 1.10 -18.18
CA ILE A 98 0.30 2.38 -17.86
C ILE A 98 -0.93 2.52 -18.76
N GLY A 99 -2.12 2.63 -18.16
CA GLY A 99 -3.38 2.67 -18.90
C GLY A 99 -3.68 1.37 -19.67
N LYS A 100 -3.02 0.26 -19.35
CA LYS A 100 -3.17 -1.02 -20.06
C LYS A 100 -3.35 -2.20 -19.11
N GLY A 101 -4.22 -3.13 -19.49
CA GLY A 101 -4.49 -4.34 -18.73
C GLY A 101 -4.95 -5.48 -19.62
N ILE A 102 -5.25 -6.61 -18.98
CA ILE A 102 -5.72 -7.83 -19.67
C ILE A 102 -6.93 -8.44 -18.94
N HIS A 103 -7.70 -9.23 -19.70
CA HIS A 103 -8.92 -9.91 -19.24
C HIS A 103 -10.03 -8.96 -18.78
N SER A 104 -10.26 -7.87 -19.51
CA SER A 104 -11.27 -6.88 -19.16
C SER A 104 -12.70 -7.42 -19.07
N ARG A 105 -13.10 -8.34 -19.94
CA ARG A 105 -14.42 -9.00 -19.87
C ARG A 105 -14.61 -9.77 -18.57
N LYS A 106 -13.66 -10.64 -18.21
CA LYS A 106 -13.69 -11.37 -16.93
C LYS A 106 -13.74 -10.45 -15.71
N ALA A 107 -13.05 -9.31 -15.78
CA ALA A 107 -13.07 -8.31 -14.72
C ALA A 107 -14.41 -7.58 -14.64
N MET A 108 -15.05 -7.34 -15.78
CA MET A 108 -16.39 -6.80 -15.84
C MET A 108 -17.40 -7.79 -15.24
N ASP A 109 -17.38 -9.06 -15.64
CA ASP A 109 -18.28 -10.09 -15.11
C ASP A 109 -18.20 -10.16 -13.58
N LYS A 110 -16.97 -10.25 -13.03
CA LYS A 110 -16.73 -10.23 -11.58
C LYS A 110 -17.25 -8.96 -10.91
N LEU A 111 -17.09 -7.80 -11.54
CA LEU A 111 -17.59 -6.53 -11.01
C LEU A 111 -19.12 -6.50 -11.01
N LEU A 112 -19.77 -7.02 -12.05
CA LEU A 112 -21.22 -7.10 -12.13
C LEU A 112 -21.78 -8.04 -11.06
N GLU A 113 -21.20 -9.23 -10.89
CA GLU A 113 -21.54 -10.16 -9.81
C GLU A 113 -21.42 -9.48 -8.44
N SER A 114 -20.29 -8.82 -8.17
CA SER A 114 -20.08 -8.07 -6.93
C SER A 114 -21.08 -6.92 -6.77
N PHE A 115 -21.50 -6.27 -7.84
CA PHE A 115 -22.48 -5.19 -7.78
C PHE A 115 -23.88 -5.72 -7.48
N GLU A 116 -24.28 -6.85 -8.06
CA GLU A 116 -25.59 -7.47 -7.85
C GLU A 116 -25.76 -8.03 -6.43
N GLU A 117 -24.71 -8.62 -5.86
CA GLU A 117 -24.72 -9.06 -4.45
C GLU A 117 -24.99 -7.89 -3.48
N VAL A 118 -24.52 -6.72 -3.87
CA VAL A 118 -24.59 -5.49 -3.09
C VAL A 118 -25.90 -4.76 -3.33
N GLN A 119 -26.43 -4.77 -4.55
CA GLN A 119 -27.68 -4.11 -4.90
C GLN A 119 -28.90 -4.91 -4.39
N LYS A 120 -29.09 -4.95 -3.05
CA LYS A 120 -30.34 -5.38 -2.41
C LYS A 120 -31.43 -4.33 -2.66
N GLU A 121 -32.70 -4.75 -2.69
CA GLU A 121 -33.82 -3.90 -3.11
C GLU A 121 -33.79 -2.50 -2.46
N ASN A 122 -33.83 -1.46 -3.31
CA ASN A 122 -33.88 -0.04 -2.99
C ASN A 122 -32.66 0.64 -2.32
N GLU A 123 -31.50 -0.02 -2.23
CA GLU A 123 -30.28 0.65 -1.75
C GLU A 123 -29.46 1.33 -2.87
N LEU A 124 -29.09 2.59 -2.65
CA LEU A 124 -28.18 3.32 -3.55
C LEU A 124 -26.74 2.81 -3.39
N VAL A 125 -26.11 2.50 -4.51
CA VAL A 125 -24.71 2.09 -4.58
C VAL A 125 -23.86 3.25 -5.10
N TYR A 126 -22.76 3.54 -4.42
CA TYR A 126 -21.86 4.62 -4.79
C TYR A 126 -20.48 4.11 -5.15
N LEU A 127 -19.80 4.84 -6.04
CA LEU A 127 -18.38 4.69 -6.32
C LEU A 127 -17.65 5.93 -5.82
N THR A 128 -16.79 5.73 -4.83
CA THR A 128 -15.90 6.76 -4.31
C THR A 128 -14.52 6.60 -4.94
N ILE A 129 -14.06 7.65 -5.61
CA ILE A 129 -12.81 7.69 -6.36
C ILE A 129 -11.82 8.59 -5.62
N LYS A 130 -10.64 8.05 -5.30
CA LYS A 130 -9.59 8.74 -4.55
C LYS A 130 -8.21 8.45 -5.14
N LYS A 131 -7.27 9.39 -5.02
CA LYS A 131 -5.85 9.09 -5.22
C LYS A 131 -5.39 8.05 -4.21
N GLN A 132 -4.64 7.04 -4.68
CA GLN A 132 -3.93 6.12 -3.82
C GLN A 132 -2.97 6.93 -2.95
N SER A 133 -3.23 6.96 -1.64
CA SER A 133 -2.28 7.53 -0.68
C SER A 133 -1.09 6.57 -0.52
N ASN A 134 0.12 7.11 -0.38
CA ASN A 134 1.36 6.36 -0.14
C ASN A 134 1.41 5.68 1.26
N MET A 135 0.26 5.40 1.85
CA MET A 135 0.11 4.84 3.18
C MET A 135 0.39 3.34 3.18
N ASN A 136 1.67 2.99 3.06
CA ASN A 136 2.23 1.68 3.40
C ASN A 136 3.71 1.78 3.82
N ILE A 137 4.48 2.78 3.35
CA ILE A 137 5.90 2.93 3.73
C ILE A 137 6.03 3.59 5.11
N ILE A 138 5.34 4.70 5.35
CA ILE A 138 5.44 5.43 6.62
C ILE A 138 4.90 4.59 7.79
N LYS A 139 3.81 3.85 7.57
CA LYS A 139 3.28 2.89 8.56
C LYS A 139 4.27 1.77 8.87
N ARG A 140 5.01 1.26 7.87
CA ARG A 140 6.09 0.28 8.11
C ARG A 140 7.29 0.89 8.83
N ALA A 141 7.65 2.14 8.52
CA ALA A 141 8.70 2.83 9.25
C ALA A 141 8.34 2.97 10.73
N GLN A 142 7.06 3.21 11.05
CA GLN A 142 6.55 3.37 12.41
C GLN A 142 6.19 2.04 13.12
N GLN A 143 6.40 0.89 12.49
CA GLN A 143 6.15 -0.40 13.14
C GLN A 143 7.25 -0.70 14.18
N PRO A 144 6.89 -1.34 15.30
CA PRO A 144 7.86 -1.65 16.35
C PRO A 144 8.98 -2.53 15.79
N THR A 145 10.22 -2.17 16.12
CA THR A 145 11.41 -2.93 15.72
C THR A 145 11.26 -4.43 16.01
N PRO A 146 11.51 -5.31 15.02
CA PRO A 146 11.44 -6.75 15.23
C PRO A 146 12.42 -7.19 16.33
N LYS A 147 12.04 -8.21 17.12
CA LYS A 147 12.84 -8.72 18.26
C LYS A 147 14.29 -9.07 17.87
N PHE A 148 14.55 -9.46 16.63
CA PHE A 148 15.89 -9.74 16.10
C PHE A 148 16.82 -8.50 16.15
N PHE A 149 16.36 -7.34 15.69
CA PHE A 149 17.18 -6.12 15.66
C PHE A 149 17.49 -5.62 17.07
N LYS A 150 16.56 -5.75 18.01
CA LYS A 150 16.83 -5.45 19.42
C LYS A 150 18.00 -6.29 19.98
N LYS A 151 18.03 -7.60 19.67
CA LYS A 151 19.14 -8.49 20.06
C LYS A 151 20.45 -8.10 19.36
N LEU A 152 20.37 -7.72 18.09
CA LEU A 152 21.53 -7.32 17.29
C LEU A 152 22.19 -6.04 17.82
N ARG A 153 21.38 -5.03 18.20
CA ARG A 153 21.84 -3.80 18.85
C ARG A 153 22.61 -4.10 20.14
N THR A 154 22.05 -4.95 21.00
CA THR A 154 22.68 -5.32 22.28
C THR A 154 24.01 -6.05 22.06
N ALA A 155 24.07 -6.98 21.11
CA ALA A 155 25.32 -7.66 20.76
C ALA A 155 26.38 -6.67 20.24
N GLY A 156 26.00 -5.73 19.38
CA GLY A 156 26.90 -4.66 18.91
C GLY A 156 27.45 -3.80 20.06
N LEU A 157 26.60 -3.38 20.99
CA LEU A 157 27.03 -2.57 22.15
C LEU A 157 28.01 -3.32 23.07
N ILE A 158 27.78 -4.61 23.31
CA ILE A 158 28.70 -5.44 24.12
C ILE A 158 30.06 -5.56 23.43
N LEU A 159 30.08 -5.85 22.13
CA LEU A 159 31.32 -5.98 21.36
C LEU A 159 32.10 -4.66 21.31
N ALA A 160 31.40 -3.53 21.13
CA ALA A 160 32.01 -2.21 21.15
C ALA A 160 32.64 -1.88 22.52
N ALA A 161 31.95 -2.22 23.61
CA ALA A 161 32.46 -2.02 24.97
C ALA A 161 33.73 -2.85 25.23
N ILE A 162 33.76 -4.12 24.82
CA ILE A 162 34.94 -4.99 24.95
C ILE A 162 36.09 -4.46 24.11
N GLY A 163 35.84 -4.11 22.84
CA GLY A 163 36.86 -3.55 21.95
C GLY A 163 37.44 -2.24 22.48
N GLY A 164 36.59 -1.33 22.95
CA GLY A 164 37.01 -0.07 23.56
C GLY A 164 37.82 -0.27 24.86
N ALA A 165 37.45 -1.24 25.69
CA ALA A 165 38.22 -1.57 26.90
C ALA A 165 39.62 -2.10 26.59
N ILE A 166 39.76 -2.96 25.57
CA ILE A 166 41.06 -3.48 25.13
C ILE A 166 41.93 -2.34 24.56
N LEU A 167 41.36 -1.46 23.74
CA LEU A 167 42.08 -0.35 23.11
C LEU A 167 42.49 0.75 24.10
N SER A 168 41.73 0.97 25.17
CA SER A 168 42.00 1.99 26.20
C SER A 168 42.85 1.48 27.37
N ALA A 169 43.22 0.20 27.38
CA ALA A 169 44.01 -0.38 28.45
C ALA A 169 45.41 0.27 28.50
N PRO A 170 45.91 0.69 29.67
CA PRO A 170 47.21 1.36 29.81
C PRO A 170 48.40 0.39 29.72
N ILE A 171 48.19 -0.84 29.26
CA ILE A 171 49.19 -1.91 29.14
C ILE A 171 49.50 -2.17 27.66
N SER A 172 50.77 -2.42 27.34
CA SER A 172 51.19 -2.72 25.98
C SER A 172 50.77 -4.14 25.59
N LEU A 173 49.69 -4.26 24.83
CA LEU A 173 49.20 -5.52 24.27
C LEU A 173 49.91 -5.87 22.95
N PRO A 174 50.05 -7.16 22.59
CA PRO A 174 50.59 -7.56 21.30
C PRO A 174 49.81 -6.97 20.13
N ALA A 175 50.50 -6.59 19.05
CA ALA A 175 49.89 -5.92 17.88
C ALA A 175 48.72 -6.70 17.25
N GLY A 176 48.77 -8.04 17.28
CA GLY A 176 47.67 -8.89 16.80
C GLY A 176 46.37 -8.72 17.60
N VAL A 177 46.47 -8.48 18.91
CA VAL A 177 45.33 -8.26 19.79
C VAL A 177 44.70 -6.89 19.56
N ILE A 178 45.52 -5.85 19.42
CA ILE A 178 45.07 -4.48 19.11
C ILE A 178 44.38 -4.44 17.74
N THR A 179 44.96 -5.09 16.74
CA THR A 179 44.39 -5.15 15.39
C THR A 179 43.03 -5.86 15.37
N LEU A 180 42.91 -6.99 16.07
CA LEU A 180 41.63 -7.69 16.22
C LEU A 180 40.58 -6.84 16.94
N ALA A 181 40.96 -6.17 18.03
CA ALA A 181 40.08 -5.27 18.76
C ALA A 181 39.60 -4.08 17.91
N GLY A 182 40.47 -3.54 17.05
CA GLY A 182 40.13 -2.48 16.10
C GLY A 182 39.02 -2.92 15.13
N TYR A 183 39.17 -4.07 14.48
CA TYR A 183 38.16 -4.60 13.55
C TYR A 183 36.82 -4.90 14.22
N LEU A 184 36.85 -5.49 15.43
CA LEU A 184 35.64 -5.77 16.20
C LEU A 184 34.90 -4.48 16.57
N THR A 185 35.63 -3.43 16.97
CA THR A 185 35.06 -2.13 17.33
C THR A 185 34.40 -1.46 16.12
N VAL A 186 35.06 -1.45 14.95
CA VAL A 186 34.50 -0.89 13.72
C VAL A 186 33.24 -1.66 13.30
N GLY A 187 33.30 -2.99 13.26
CA GLY A 187 32.14 -3.83 12.91
C GLY A 187 30.96 -3.62 13.86
N ALA A 188 31.23 -3.56 15.17
CA ALA A 188 30.23 -3.28 16.19
C ALA A 188 29.57 -1.91 16.02
N SER A 189 30.34 -0.87 15.68
CA SER A 189 29.81 0.49 15.48
C SER A 189 28.84 0.57 14.30
N VAL A 190 29.18 -0.04 13.16
CA VAL A 190 28.31 -0.11 11.97
C VAL A 190 27.05 -0.89 12.30
N LEU A 191 27.19 -2.04 12.96
CA LEU A 191 26.07 -2.88 13.36
C LEU A 191 25.07 -2.14 14.27
N THR A 192 25.58 -1.44 15.28
CA THR A 192 24.77 -0.66 16.20
C THR A 192 24.08 0.51 15.50
N ALA A 193 24.78 1.24 14.64
CA ALA A 193 24.20 2.37 13.89
C ALA A 193 23.04 1.91 12.98
N VAL A 194 23.25 0.84 12.21
CA VAL A 194 22.20 0.28 11.34
C VAL A 194 21.02 -0.24 12.16
N SER A 195 21.27 -0.83 13.32
CA SER A 195 20.20 -1.34 14.18
C SER A 195 19.39 -0.24 14.90
N GLN A 196 19.87 1.01 14.92
CA GLN A 196 19.17 2.16 15.51
C GLN A 196 18.22 2.86 14.53
N VAL A 197 18.36 2.62 13.22
CA VAL A 197 17.47 3.21 12.20
C VAL A 197 16.04 2.65 12.30
N THR A 198 15.83 1.59 13.09
CA THR A 198 14.52 0.98 13.32
C THR A 198 13.77 1.65 14.48
N VAL A 199 12.45 1.79 14.38
CA VAL A 199 11.62 2.52 15.36
C VAL A 199 11.38 1.73 16.66
N GLU A 200 11.90 2.26 17.77
CA GLU A 200 11.71 1.70 19.11
C GLU A 200 10.36 2.11 19.70
N ASN A 201 9.63 1.15 20.29
CA ASN A 201 8.42 1.43 21.06
C ASN A 201 8.61 0.88 22.47
N GLU A 202 8.74 1.79 23.43
CA GLU A 202 9.09 1.53 24.84
C GLU A 202 7.91 0.93 25.64
N SER A 203 6.68 1.13 25.15
CA SER A 203 5.42 0.80 25.85
C SER A 203 5.08 -0.70 25.96
N ILE A 204 5.68 -1.56 25.14
CA ILE A 204 5.38 -3.00 25.11
C ILE A 204 6.32 -3.81 26.02
N ASP A 205 7.58 -3.37 26.16
CA ASP A 205 8.59 -4.06 26.98
C ASP A 205 8.30 -3.91 28.49
N SER A 206 7.75 -2.77 28.89
CA SER A 206 7.36 -2.51 30.29
C SER A 206 6.20 -3.39 30.73
N LYS A 207 5.24 -3.69 29.85
CA LYS A 207 4.10 -4.59 30.16
C LYS A 207 4.52 -6.05 30.27
N GLU A 208 5.45 -6.52 29.43
CA GLU A 208 5.97 -7.90 29.48
C GLU A 208 6.91 -8.12 30.68
N LYS A 209 7.65 -7.08 31.11
CA LYS A 209 8.46 -7.13 32.35
C LYS A 209 7.60 -7.05 33.61
N LEU A 210 6.54 -6.23 33.62
CA LEU A 210 5.67 -6.10 34.78
C LEU A 210 4.87 -7.40 35.01
N SER A 211 4.39 -8.05 33.94
CA SER A 211 3.69 -9.34 34.07
C SER A 211 4.60 -10.46 34.59
N LYS A 212 5.84 -10.57 34.10
CA LYS A 212 6.81 -11.58 34.58
C LYS A 212 7.32 -11.34 36.00
N SER A 213 7.26 -10.10 36.49
CA SER A 213 7.65 -9.78 37.88
C SER A 213 6.58 -10.13 38.92
N GLN A 214 5.31 -10.24 38.51
CA GLN A 214 4.21 -10.60 39.41
C GLN A 214 4.06 -12.12 39.60
N ASP A 215 4.55 -12.94 38.66
CA ASP A 215 4.46 -14.42 38.72
C ASP A 215 5.55 -15.09 39.60
N HIS A 216 6.48 -14.32 40.18
CA HIS A 216 7.56 -14.83 41.04
C HIS A 216 7.58 -14.24 42.45
N ALA A 217 6.53 -13.49 42.82
CA ALA A 217 6.35 -12.94 44.16
C ALA A 217 5.04 -13.45 44.78
N SER A 218 4.97 -14.74 45.11
CA SER A 218 4.04 -15.26 46.12
C SER A 218 4.75 -16.42 46.84
N PRO A 219 4.91 -16.35 48.17
CA PRO A 219 5.57 -17.39 48.97
C PRO A 219 4.74 -18.67 49.09
#